data_AF-A0A916CI46-F1
#
_entry.id   AF-A0A916CI46-F1
#
_cell.length_a   1.000
_cell.length_b   1.000
_cell.length_c   1.000
_cell.angle_alpha   90.00
_cell.angle_beta   90.00
_cell.angle_gamma   90.00
#
_symmetry.space_group_name_H-M   'P 1'
#
loop_
_entity.id
_entity.type
_entity.pdbx_description
1 polymer ?
#
loop_
_entity_poly.entity_id
_entity_poly.type
_entity_poly.pdbx_seq_one_letter_code
_entity_poly.pdbx_strand_id
1 'polypeptide(L)'
;MARVFPSMPSTNTLGEQAKVLRWLQERVLAAQKEDAGRACNAAGQLDAMSAREYAIWEAGERLRQLLVQRRSWRGRSALLDAVAQLLGNASFGRGREPLLWVLGQFGREAYSSQLAPFLKDSELAGHALEGLLKGKISGFGAAVRPLLRHPLAWVRKDAKRYLERFS
;
A
#
# COMPACT_ATOMS: atom_id res chain seq x y z
N MET A 1 -31.90 12.75 -31.04
CA MET A 1 -30.70 13.60 -31.02
C MET A 1 -29.72 13.05 -29.98
N ALA A 2 -28.73 12.27 -30.42
CA ALA A 2 -27.69 11.73 -29.54
C ALA A 2 -26.60 12.80 -29.33
N ARG A 3 -26.28 13.11 -28.07
CA ARG A 3 -25.15 13.99 -27.74
C ARG A 3 -23.86 13.18 -27.92
N VAL A 4 -23.12 13.48 -28.99
CA VAL A 4 -21.73 13.08 -29.15
C VAL A 4 -20.93 13.80 -28.07
N PHE A 5 -20.46 13.05 -27.06
CA PHE A 5 -19.45 13.56 -26.15
C PHE A 5 -18.12 13.63 -26.93
N PRO A 6 -17.41 14.77 -26.94
CA PRO A 6 -16.09 14.82 -27.53
C PRO A 6 -15.18 13.87 -26.76
N SER A 7 -14.54 12.95 -27.48
CA SER A 7 -13.44 12.13 -26.99
C SER A 7 -12.39 13.06 -26.37
N MET A 8 -12.24 12.99 -25.05
CA MET A 8 -11.15 13.66 -24.36
C MET A 8 -9.81 13.17 -24.92
N PRO A 9 -8.85 14.06 -25.21
CA PRO A 9 -7.53 13.66 -25.67
C PRO A 9 -6.83 12.84 -24.57
N SER A 10 -6.15 11.75 -24.97
CA SER A 10 -5.32 10.95 -24.08
C SER A 10 -4.11 11.78 -23.62
N THR A 11 -4.28 12.55 -22.55
CA THR A 11 -3.20 13.33 -21.96
C THR A 11 -2.24 12.37 -21.26
N ASN A 12 -1.05 12.25 -21.88
CA ASN A 12 0.19 11.58 -21.49
C ASN A 12 0.27 10.89 -20.10
N THR A 13 -0.59 9.90 -19.86
CA THR A 13 -0.66 9.18 -18.58
C THR A 13 0.63 8.43 -18.28
N LEU A 14 1.26 7.87 -19.31
CA LEU A 14 2.55 7.18 -19.18
C LEU A 14 3.68 8.13 -18.76
N GLY A 15 3.75 9.32 -19.38
CA GLY A 15 4.75 10.33 -19.03
C GLY A 15 4.57 10.87 -17.60
N GLU A 16 3.34 11.03 -17.14
CA GLU A 16 3.07 11.43 -15.76
C GLU A 16 3.41 10.31 -14.75
N GLN A 17 3.04 9.06 -15.04
CA GLN A 17 3.41 7.92 -14.20
C GLN A 17 4.93 7.76 -14.11
N ALA A 18 5.65 7.96 -15.21
CA ALA A 18 7.11 7.89 -15.22
C ALA A 18 7.76 8.97 -14.33
N LYS A 19 7.20 10.19 -14.28
CA LYS A 19 7.66 11.24 -13.37
C LYS A 19 7.44 10.86 -11.91
N VAL A 20 6.28 10.30 -11.58
CA VAL A 20 5.96 9.85 -10.21
C VAL A 20 6.82 8.66 -9.81
N LEU A 21 7.07 7.73 -10.73
CA LEU A 21 7.98 6.60 -10.50
C LEU A 21 9.40 7.09 -10.20
N ARG A 22 9.90 8.05 -10.97
CA ARG A 22 11.21 8.66 -10.72
C ARG A 22 11.28 9.33 -9.35
N TRP A 23 10.27 10.14 -9.01
CA TRP A 23 10.17 10.75 -7.69
C TRP A 23 10.16 9.70 -6.57
N LEU A 24 9.42 8.61 -6.73
CA LEU A 24 9.38 7.51 -5.76
C LEU A 24 10.76 6.86 -5.60
N GLN A 25 11.46 6.61 -6.71
CA GLN A 25 12.83 6.06 -6.69
C GLN A 25 13.81 6.99 -5.97
N GLU A 26 13.75 8.29 -6.23
CA GLU A 26 14.58 9.29 -5.54
C GLU A 26 14.31 9.32 -4.02
N ARG A 27 13.03 9.22 -3.62
CA ARG A 27 12.65 9.14 -2.19
C ARG A 27 13.17 7.87 -1.53
N VAL A 28 13.09 6.74 -2.21
CA VAL A 28 13.61 5.46 -1.70
C VAL A 28 15.13 5.50 -1.55
N LEU A 29 15.84 6.05 -2.53
CA LEU A 29 17.29 6.22 -2.46
C LEU A 29 17.69 7.17 -1.32
N ALA A 30 16.94 8.24 -1.09
CA ALA A 30 17.16 9.13 0.05
C ALA A 30 16.95 8.39 1.38
N ALA A 31 15.84 7.66 1.52
CA ALA A 31 15.54 6.88 2.73
C ALA A 31 16.58 5.78 3.01
N GLN A 32 17.16 5.18 1.97
CA GLN A 32 18.23 4.19 2.12
C GLN A 32 19.54 4.78 2.62
N LYS A 33 19.81 6.06 2.36
CA LYS A 33 21.00 6.78 2.83
C LYS A 33 20.85 7.31 4.25
N GLU A 34 19.63 7.38 4.76
CA GLU A 34 19.40 7.70 6.17
C GLU A 34 19.83 6.50 7.03
N ASP A 35 20.75 6.77 7.96
CA ASP A 35 21.17 5.77 8.93
C ASP A 35 19.97 5.26 9.72
N ALA A 36 20.02 3.99 10.10
CA ALA A 36 19.05 3.36 11.01
C ALA A 36 19.11 3.93 12.44
N GLY A 37 19.70 5.11 12.63
CA GLY A 37 19.72 5.84 13.88
C GLY A 37 18.30 6.11 14.32
N ARG A 38 17.91 5.55 15.46
CA ARG A 38 16.59 5.77 16.05
C ARG A 38 16.44 7.27 16.27
N ALA A 39 15.42 7.88 15.67
CA ALA A 39 15.14 9.28 15.95
C ALA A 39 14.49 9.34 17.34
N CYS A 40 15.23 9.87 18.32
CA CYS A 40 14.65 10.23 19.60
C CYS A 40 13.83 11.51 19.40
N ASN A 41 12.60 11.54 19.87
CA ASN A 41 11.87 12.80 19.97
C ASN A 41 12.49 13.69 21.08
N ALA A 42 12.10 14.97 21.12
CA ALA A 42 12.60 15.93 22.12
C ALA A 42 12.32 15.53 23.59
N ALA A 43 11.51 14.49 23.82
CA ALA A 43 11.17 13.95 25.13
C ALA A 43 11.96 12.67 25.50
N GLY A 44 12.95 12.26 24.68
CA GLY A 44 13.75 11.06 24.94
C GLY A 44 12.97 9.74 24.80
N GLN A 45 11.78 9.78 24.20
CA GLN A 45 11.03 8.58 23.84
C GLN A 45 11.49 8.12 22.45
N LEU A 46 11.76 6.83 22.33
CA LEU A 46 11.91 6.15 21.05
C LEU A 46 10.66 6.44 20.23
N ASP A 47 10.79 7.11 19.08
CA ASP A 47 9.73 7.00 18.10
C ASP A 47 9.59 5.52 17.70
N ALA A 48 8.36 5.07 17.48
CA ALA A 48 8.09 3.67 17.13
C ALA A 48 8.46 3.36 15.67
N MET A 49 9.08 4.30 14.94
CA MET A 49 9.31 4.24 13.50
C MET A 49 10.50 5.14 13.13
N SER A 50 11.58 4.54 12.62
CA SER A 50 12.78 5.28 12.22
C SER A 50 12.49 6.32 11.13
N ALA A 51 13.35 7.35 11.02
CA ALA A 51 13.26 8.38 9.97
C ALA A 51 13.14 7.76 8.56
N ARG A 52 13.93 6.71 8.30
CA ARG A 52 13.86 5.90 7.08
C ARG A 52 12.49 5.27 6.86
N GLU A 53 11.90 4.63 7.87
CA GLU A 53 10.56 4.04 7.74
C GLU A 53 9.50 5.12 7.51
N TYR A 54 9.61 6.25 8.20
CA TYR A 54 8.70 7.38 8.03
C TYR A 54 8.79 7.96 6.61
N ALA A 55 9.99 8.08 6.04
CA ALA A 55 10.18 8.56 4.67
C ALA A 55 9.49 7.66 3.63
N ILE A 56 9.53 6.33 3.83
CA ILE A 56 8.82 5.38 2.97
C ILE A 56 7.31 5.45 3.19
N TRP A 57 6.89 5.55 4.46
CA TRP A 57 5.50 5.72 4.83
C TRP A 57 4.89 6.94 4.15
N GLU A 58 5.56 8.09 4.26
CA GLU A 58 5.11 9.36 3.68
C GLU A 58 5.02 9.27 2.15
N ALA A 59 6.01 8.66 1.50
CA ALA A 59 5.98 8.45 0.06
C ALA A 59 4.79 7.58 -0.38
N GLY A 60 4.53 6.49 0.36
CA GLY A 60 3.38 5.61 0.12
C GLY A 60 2.04 6.33 0.33
N GLU A 61 1.91 7.13 1.39
CA GLU A 61 0.68 7.87 1.68
C GLU A 61 0.40 8.96 0.63
N ARG A 62 1.43 9.71 0.21
CA ARG A 62 1.30 10.67 -0.90
C ARG A 62 0.87 9.99 -2.20
N LEU A 63 1.45 8.84 -2.51
CA LEU A 63 1.06 8.05 -3.67
C LEU A 63 -0.40 7.56 -3.57
N ARG A 64 -0.82 7.11 -2.38
CA ARG A 64 -2.20 6.70 -2.12
C ARG A 64 -3.18 7.84 -2.41
N GLN A 65 -2.90 9.04 -1.91
CA GLN A 65 -3.72 10.23 -2.14
C GLN A 65 -3.78 10.60 -3.63
N LEU A 66 -2.68 10.48 -4.36
CA LEU A 66 -2.65 10.70 -5.81
C LEU A 66 -3.54 9.70 -6.57
N LEU A 67 -3.48 8.41 -6.22
CA LEU A 67 -4.27 7.35 -6.86
C LEU A 67 -5.77 7.39 -6.53
N VAL A 68 -6.15 8.04 -5.42
CA VAL A 68 -7.55 8.39 -5.15
C VAL A 68 -8.09 9.27 -6.27
N GLN A 69 -7.33 10.26 -6.71
CA GLN A 69 -7.73 11.22 -7.74
C GLN A 69 -7.57 10.67 -9.17
N ARG A 70 -6.56 9.82 -9.40
CA ARG A 70 -6.18 9.35 -10.75
C ARG A 70 -6.67 7.93 -11.02
N ARG A 71 -7.96 7.79 -11.35
CA ARG A 71 -8.57 6.47 -11.62
C ARG A 71 -7.93 5.69 -12.78
N SER A 72 -7.43 6.38 -13.80
CA SER A 72 -6.76 5.76 -14.97
C SER A 72 -5.42 5.10 -14.63
N TRP A 73 -4.89 5.31 -13.42
CA TRP A 73 -3.60 4.75 -12.99
C TRP A 73 -3.76 3.49 -12.12
N ARG A 74 -4.98 2.98 -12.02
CA ARG A 74 -5.33 1.80 -11.24
C ARG A 74 -5.21 0.54 -12.11
N GLY A 75 -5.06 -0.61 -11.46
CA GLY A 75 -4.74 -1.88 -12.13
C GLY A 75 -3.24 -2.02 -12.40
N ARG A 76 -2.87 -3.02 -13.19
CA ARG A 76 -1.46 -3.33 -13.45
C ARG A 76 -0.76 -2.17 -14.16
N SER A 77 0.35 -1.71 -13.59
CA SER A 77 1.16 -0.63 -14.15
C SER A 77 2.59 -0.69 -13.59
N ALA A 78 3.55 -0.14 -14.33
CA ALA A 78 4.94 -0.05 -13.87
C ALA A 78 5.09 0.68 -12.52
N LEU A 79 4.21 1.64 -12.23
CA LEU A 79 4.18 2.34 -10.94
C LEU A 79 3.78 1.41 -9.80
N LEU A 80 2.73 0.61 -9.97
CA LEU A 80 2.30 -0.35 -8.95
C LEU A 80 3.23 -1.58 -8.87
N ASP A 81 3.88 -1.95 -9.97
CA ASP A 81 4.95 -2.96 -9.96
C ASP A 81 6.13 -2.50 -9.09
N ALA A 82 6.52 -1.23 -9.20
CA ALA A 82 7.54 -0.67 -8.33
C ALA A 82 7.11 -0.64 -6.86
N VAL A 83 5.85 -0.30 -6.57
CA VAL A 83 5.31 -0.36 -5.19
C VAL A 83 5.37 -1.79 -4.64
N ALA A 84 5.05 -2.79 -5.46
CA ALA A 84 5.15 -4.20 -5.08
C ALA A 84 6.60 -4.62 -4.77
N GLN A 85 7.58 -4.12 -5.52
CA GLN A 85 8.99 -4.35 -5.22
C GLN A 85 9.40 -3.72 -3.88
N LEU A 86 8.97 -2.49 -3.60
CA LEU A 86 9.26 -1.81 -2.33
C LEU A 86 8.67 -2.54 -1.12
N LEU A 87 7.48 -3.12 -1.28
CA LEU A 87 6.81 -3.91 -0.24
C LEU A 87 7.66 -5.14 0.17
N GLY A 88 8.39 -5.72 -0.77
CA GLY A 88 9.30 -6.84 -0.52
C GLY A 88 10.53 -6.49 0.31
N ASN A 89 10.87 -5.21 0.49
CA ASN A 89 12.03 -4.81 1.26
C ASN A 89 11.73 -4.71 2.76
N ALA A 90 12.11 -5.74 3.51
CA ALA A 90 11.91 -5.80 4.96
C ALA A 90 12.65 -4.68 5.73
N SER A 91 13.70 -4.06 5.17
CA SER A 91 14.42 -2.96 5.83
C SER A 91 13.57 -1.69 5.98
N PHE A 92 12.43 -1.61 5.28
CA PHE A 92 11.48 -0.52 5.40
C PHE A 92 10.41 -0.75 6.47
N GLY A 93 10.47 -1.87 7.19
CA GLY A 93 9.65 -2.16 8.37
C GLY A 93 8.20 -1.74 8.22
N ARG A 94 7.75 -0.86 9.13
CA ARG A 94 6.38 -0.32 9.16
C ARG A 94 6.10 0.78 8.12
N GLY A 95 7.14 1.33 7.50
CA GLY A 95 6.99 2.24 6.36
C GLY A 95 6.22 1.64 5.17
N ARG A 96 6.10 0.32 5.14
CA ARG A 96 5.38 -0.45 4.12
C ARG A 96 3.85 -0.45 4.29
N GLU A 97 3.32 -0.05 5.44
CA GLU A 97 1.87 -0.02 5.72
C GLU A 97 1.04 0.62 4.58
N PRO A 98 1.31 1.87 4.12
CA PRO A 98 0.54 2.50 3.06
C PRO A 98 0.71 1.85 1.68
N LEU A 99 1.83 1.13 1.45
CA LEU A 99 2.06 0.42 0.20
C LEU A 99 1.08 -0.76 0.04
N LEU A 100 0.71 -1.42 1.15
CA LEU A 100 -0.32 -2.47 1.16
C LEU A 100 -1.68 -1.93 0.74
N TRP A 101 -2.04 -0.74 1.24
CA TRP A 101 -3.27 -0.07 0.83
C TRP A 101 -3.24 0.32 -0.64
N VAL A 102 -2.10 0.85 -1.12
CA VAL A 102 -1.94 1.23 -2.52
C VAL A 102 -2.19 0.02 -3.44
N LEU A 103 -1.52 -1.11 -3.18
CA LEU A 103 -1.69 -2.32 -3.99
C LEU A 103 -3.11 -2.91 -3.84
N GLY A 104 -3.63 -3.02 -2.63
CA GLY A 104 -4.96 -3.58 -2.40
C GLY A 104 -6.07 -2.76 -3.04
N GLN A 105 -6.10 -1.45 -2.75
CA GLN A 105 -7.18 -0.57 -3.20
C GLN A 105 -7.10 -0.24 -4.70
N PHE A 106 -5.90 -0.02 -5.23
CA PHE A 106 -5.71 0.47 -6.60
C PHE A 106 -5.17 -0.59 -7.55
N GLY A 107 -4.35 -1.53 -7.08
CA GLY A 107 -3.89 -2.68 -7.84
C GLY A 107 -4.91 -3.82 -7.92
N ARG A 108 -5.72 -4.00 -6.85
CA ARG A 108 -6.77 -5.03 -6.74
C ARG A 108 -6.22 -6.44 -6.98
N GLU A 109 -6.99 -7.31 -7.63
CA GLU A 109 -6.63 -8.71 -7.88
C GLU A 109 -5.29 -8.88 -8.61
N ALA A 110 -4.87 -7.90 -9.42
CA ALA A 110 -3.62 -7.95 -10.17
C ALA A 110 -2.36 -8.06 -9.29
N TYR A 111 -2.48 -7.68 -8.01
CA TYR A 111 -1.40 -7.73 -7.00
C TYR A 111 -1.77 -8.57 -5.77
N SER A 112 -2.81 -9.39 -5.87
CA SER A 112 -3.30 -10.21 -4.76
C SER A 112 -2.25 -11.20 -4.24
N SER A 113 -1.43 -11.78 -5.13
CA SER A 113 -0.35 -12.70 -4.76
C SER A 113 0.78 -12.00 -4.00
N GLN A 114 1.01 -10.71 -4.22
CA GLN A 114 1.99 -9.91 -3.47
C GLN A 114 1.45 -9.46 -2.11
N LEU A 115 0.13 -9.35 -1.92
CA LEU A 115 -0.48 -9.03 -0.63
C LEU A 115 -0.57 -10.24 0.30
N ALA A 116 -0.78 -11.43 -0.26
CA ALA A 116 -1.06 -12.65 0.50
C ALA A 116 -0.03 -12.99 1.60
N PRO A 117 1.29 -12.87 1.37
CA PRO A 117 2.29 -13.20 2.39
C PRO A 117 2.15 -12.34 3.65
N PHE A 118 1.71 -11.08 3.50
CA PHE A 118 1.61 -10.12 4.59
C PHE A 118 0.45 -10.41 5.55
N LEU A 119 -0.53 -11.25 5.18
CA LEU A 119 -1.57 -11.70 6.13
C LEU A 119 -1.01 -12.51 7.31
N LYS A 120 0.23 -13.00 7.21
CA LYS A 120 0.93 -13.72 8.28
C LYS A 120 1.96 -12.85 9.00
N ASP A 121 2.17 -11.62 8.55
CA ASP A 121 3.14 -10.69 9.13
C ASP A 121 2.54 -10.06 10.40
N SER A 122 3.24 -10.16 11.53
CA SER A 122 2.73 -9.71 12.83
C SER A 122 2.46 -8.21 12.91
N GLU A 123 3.15 -7.40 12.11
CA GLU A 123 2.99 -5.94 12.08
C GLU A 123 2.07 -5.50 10.95
N LEU A 124 2.12 -6.19 9.81
CA LEU A 124 1.49 -5.76 8.57
C LEU A 124 0.17 -6.50 8.24
N ALA A 125 -0.18 -7.58 8.93
CA ALA A 125 -1.36 -8.39 8.60
C ALA A 125 -2.66 -7.59 8.59
N GLY A 126 -2.83 -6.69 9.56
CA GLY A 126 -4.01 -5.82 9.60
C GLY A 126 -4.12 -4.91 8.37
N HIS A 127 -2.99 -4.33 7.93
CA HIS A 127 -2.93 -3.44 6.78
C HIS A 127 -3.11 -4.20 5.45
N ALA A 128 -2.56 -5.41 5.36
CA ALA A 128 -2.79 -6.30 4.22
C ALA A 128 -4.26 -6.66 4.10
N LEU A 129 -4.90 -7.07 5.20
CA LEU A 129 -6.32 -7.36 5.28
C LEU A 129 -7.19 -6.15 4.89
N GLU A 130 -6.84 -4.96 5.36
CA GLU A 130 -7.55 -3.74 4.98
C GLU A 130 -7.40 -3.45 3.47
N GLY A 131 -6.21 -3.69 2.91
CA GLY A 131 -5.95 -3.65 1.47
C GLY A 131 -6.87 -4.59 0.69
N LEU A 132 -7.03 -5.84 1.14
CA LEU A 132 -7.96 -6.79 0.53
C LEU A 132 -9.43 -6.32 0.59
N LEU A 133 -9.85 -5.77 1.74
CA LEU A 133 -11.20 -5.24 1.93
C LEU A 133 -11.50 -4.04 1.02
N LYS A 134 -10.57 -3.07 0.93
CA LYS A 134 -10.73 -1.90 0.04
C LYS A 134 -10.67 -2.31 -1.44
N GLY A 135 -9.85 -3.30 -1.76
CA GLY A 135 -9.75 -3.88 -3.10
C GLY A 135 -10.92 -4.78 -3.50
N LYS A 136 -11.74 -5.21 -2.52
CA LYS A 136 -12.78 -6.23 -2.66
C LYS A 136 -12.23 -7.56 -3.21
N ILE A 137 -11.03 -7.93 -2.78
CA ILE A 137 -10.30 -9.12 -3.28
C ILE A 137 -10.76 -10.34 -2.48
N SER A 138 -11.36 -11.33 -3.12
CA SER A 138 -11.83 -12.58 -2.49
C SER A 138 -10.78 -13.70 -2.54
N GLY A 139 -11.12 -14.87 -1.98
CA GLY A 139 -10.28 -16.08 -2.07
C GLY A 139 -9.21 -16.25 -0.98
N PHE A 140 -9.10 -15.30 -0.05
CA PHE A 140 -8.12 -15.36 1.06
C PHE A 140 -8.72 -15.83 2.39
N GLY A 141 -9.92 -16.42 2.39
CA GLY A 141 -10.63 -16.81 3.62
C GLY A 141 -9.81 -17.69 4.56
N ALA A 142 -9.10 -18.69 4.03
CA ALA A 142 -8.21 -19.55 4.82
C ALA A 142 -7.05 -18.77 5.46
N ALA A 143 -6.45 -17.82 4.74
CA ALA A 143 -5.35 -17.00 5.23
C ALA A 143 -5.81 -15.90 6.21
N VAL A 144 -7.06 -15.41 6.08
CA VAL A 144 -7.64 -14.38 6.96
C VAL A 144 -8.19 -14.98 8.26
N ARG A 145 -8.66 -16.23 8.26
CA ARG A 145 -9.28 -16.87 9.44
C ARG A 145 -8.42 -16.81 10.73
N PRO A 146 -7.10 -17.00 10.70
CA PRO A 146 -6.26 -16.82 11.90
C PRO A 146 -6.34 -15.41 12.52
N LEU A 147 -6.59 -14.38 11.71
CA LEU A 147 -6.66 -12.98 12.16
C LEU A 147 -7.87 -12.68 13.05
N LEU A 148 -8.85 -13.60 13.15
CA LEU A 148 -9.91 -13.53 14.16
C LEU A 148 -9.37 -13.57 15.61
N ARG A 149 -8.13 -14.04 15.81
CA ARG A 149 -7.45 -14.09 17.11
C ARG A 149 -6.35 -13.02 17.25
N HIS A 150 -6.25 -12.09 16.32
CA HIS A 150 -5.21 -11.05 16.34
C HIS A 150 -5.30 -10.18 17.61
N PRO A 151 -4.18 -9.74 18.21
CA PRO A 151 -4.20 -8.92 19.44
C PRO A 151 -4.99 -7.62 19.28
N LEU A 152 -4.87 -6.97 18.12
CA LEU A 152 -5.57 -5.72 17.82
C LEU A 152 -7.05 -5.95 17.48
N ALA A 153 -7.94 -5.27 18.21
CA ALA A 153 -9.40 -5.42 18.06
C ALA A 153 -9.90 -5.03 16.67
N TRP A 154 -9.32 -4.00 16.06
CA TRP A 154 -9.71 -3.55 14.72
C TRP A 154 -9.39 -4.61 13.65
N VAL A 155 -8.27 -5.33 13.78
CA VAL A 155 -7.91 -6.43 12.87
C VAL A 155 -8.92 -7.56 12.98
N ARG A 156 -9.31 -7.95 14.19
CA ARG A 156 -10.34 -8.98 14.40
C ARG A 156 -11.68 -8.59 13.77
N LYS A 157 -12.10 -7.33 13.95
CA LYS A 157 -13.32 -6.78 13.35
C LYS A 157 -13.28 -6.83 11.83
N ASP A 158 -12.17 -6.42 11.24
CA ASP A 158 -11.98 -6.44 9.79
C ASP A 158 -11.88 -7.87 9.24
N ALA A 159 -11.31 -8.80 10.00
CA ALA A 159 -11.20 -10.20 9.60
C ALA A 159 -12.59 -10.85 9.56
N LYS A 160 -13.42 -10.59 10.58
CA LYS A 160 -14.83 -11.01 10.59
C LYS A 160 -15.57 -10.44 9.38
N ARG A 161 -15.45 -9.13 9.13
CA ARG A 161 -16.06 -8.45 7.98
C ARG A 161 -15.62 -9.05 6.64
N TYR A 162 -14.36 -9.43 6.52
CA TYR A 162 -13.84 -10.05 5.30
C TYR A 162 -14.47 -11.41 5.05
N LEU A 163 -14.48 -12.28 6.07
CA LEU A 163 -15.05 -13.62 5.96
C LEU A 163 -16.55 -13.59 5.63
N GLU A 164 -17.31 -12.66 6.23
CA GLU A 164 -18.74 -12.51 5.92
C GLU A 164 -19.02 -12.09 4.47
N ARG A 165 -18.07 -11.43 3.79
CA ARG A 165 -18.28 -10.82 2.47
C ARG A 165 -17.59 -11.55 1.33
N PHE A 166 -16.50 -12.26 1.62
CA PHE A 166 -15.55 -12.70 0.61
C PHE A 166 -14.99 -14.11 0.85
N SER A 167 -15.39 -14.82 1.91
CA SER A 167 -15.00 -16.23 2.15
C SER A 167 -16.10 -17.21 1.84
#